data_AF-H6BDH5-F1
#
_entry.id   AF-H6BDH5-F1
#
_cell.length_a   1.000
_cell.length_b   1.000
_cell.length_c   1.000
_cell.angle_alpha   90.00
_cell.angle_beta   90.00
_cell.angle_gamma   90.00
#
_symmetry.space_group_name_H-M   'P 1'
#
loop_
_entity.id
_entity.type
_entity.pdbx_description
1 polymer ?
#
loop_
_entity_poly.entity_id
_entity_poly.type
_entity_poly.pdbx_seq_one_letter_code
_entity_poly.pdbx_strand_id
1 'polypeptide(L)'
;TLDPMATGLLIVCVGKATKVVDRYQGMVKGYSGVFRLGEATSTWDADSPVIQRESWEHIKDEDIRKAAASFMGEIWQVPPMFSAIKVGGEKMYDKARRGETVELSPRRISIYKFDIERSLEDRQNLIFRVTCSKGT
;
A
#
# COMPACT_ATOMS: atom_id res chain seq x y z
N THR A 1 3.37 0.85 10.88
CA THR A 1 2.96 -0.51 11.24
C THR A 1 3.13 -1.38 10.02
N LEU A 2 2.99 -2.70 10.15
CA LEU A 2 2.82 -3.63 9.03
C LEU A 2 1.43 -4.24 9.15
N ASP A 3 0.77 -4.46 8.02
CA ASP A 3 -0.52 -5.13 7.97
C ASP A 3 -0.35 -6.62 8.30
N PRO A 4 -1.39 -7.33 8.78
CA PRO A 4 -1.26 -8.70 9.27
C PRO A 4 -0.69 -9.69 8.26
N MET A 5 -1.06 -9.59 6.97
CA MET A 5 -0.48 -10.44 5.91
C MET A 5 0.94 -10.05 5.50
N ALA A 6 1.37 -8.82 5.82
CA ALA A 6 2.68 -8.36 5.43
C ALA A 6 3.75 -8.96 6.33
N THR A 7 4.89 -9.31 5.73
CA THR A 7 6.09 -9.71 6.45
C THR A 7 7.21 -8.71 6.20
N GLY A 8 8.20 -8.68 7.09
CA GLY A 8 9.38 -7.84 6.91
C GLY A 8 9.84 -7.16 8.19
N LEU A 9 10.50 -6.00 8.02
CA LEU A 9 11.12 -5.27 9.12
C LEU A 9 10.07 -4.54 9.97
N LEU A 10 9.98 -4.91 11.26
CA LEU A 10 9.24 -4.19 12.27
C LEU A 10 10.20 -3.63 13.33
N ILE A 11 10.33 -2.30 13.39
CA ILE A 11 11.18 -1.63 14.38
C ILE A 11 10.45 -1.57 15.72
N VAL A 12 11.03 -2.19 16.74
CA VAL A 12 10.52 -2.17 18.12
C VAL A 12 11.47 -1.36 18.99
N CYS A 13 11.00 -0.22 19.49
CA CYS A 13 11.77 0.63 20.40
C CYS A 13 11.47 0.25 21.85
N VAL A 14 12.51 0.09 22.68
CA VAL A 14 12.39 -0.31 24.10
C VAL A 14 13.06 0.71 25.02
N GLY A 15 12.46 0.95 26.19
CA GLY A 15 13.01 1.86 27.20
C GLY A 15 13.20 3.28 26.67
N LYS A 16 14.40 3.85 26.84
CA LYS A 16 14.70 5.22 26.38
C LYS A 16 14.65 5.38 24.86
N ALA A 17 14.77 4.30 24.09
CA ALA A 17 14.73 4.36 22.63
C ALA A 17 13.33 4.74 22.09
N THR A 18 12.26 4.58 22.88
CA THR A 18 10.91 5.01 22.47
C THR A 18 10.83 6.51 22.18
N LYS A 19 11.72 7.31 22.79
CA LYS A 19 11.83 8.76 22.56
C LYS A 19 12.27 9.14 21.15
N VAL A 20 12.83 8.21 20.36
CA VAL A 20 13.30 8.47 18.99
C VAL A 20 12.49 7.72 17.93
N VAL A 21 11.31 7.19 18.29
CA VAL A 21 10.45 6.42 17.37
C VAL A 21 10.07 7.23 16.12
N ASP A 22 9.83 8.53 16.27
CA ASP A 22 9.43 9.41 15.16
C ASP A 22 10.50 9.52 14.08
N ARG A 23 11.78 9.41 14.46
CA ARG A 23 12.90 9.39 13.51
C ARG A 23 12.81 8.18 12.60
N TYR A 24 12.61 6.99 13.17
CA TYR A 24 12.46 5.76 12.39
C TYR A 24 11.18 5.76 11.55
N GLN A 25 10.08 6.26 12.12
CA GLN A 25 8.85 6.46 11.37
C GLN A 25 9.02 7.45 10.22
N GLY A 26 9.96 8.40 10.30
CA GLY A 26 10.28 9.37 9.25
C GLY A 26 11.14 8.84 8.10
N MET A 27 11.79 7.69 8.26
CA MET A 27 12.73 7.17 7.26
C MET A 27 12.05 6.76 5.95
N VAL A 28 12.82 6.63 4.88
CA VAL A 28 12.38 5.99 3.63
C VAL A 28 12.07 4.51 3.89
N LYS A 29 11.10 3.94 3.18
CA LYS A 29 10.77 2.52 3.24
C LYS A 29 10.88 1.88 1.87
N GLY A 30 11.26 0.61 1.87
CA GLY A 30 11.21 -0.26 0.72
C GLY A 30 10.15 -1.34 0.94
N TYR A 31 9.35 -1.61 -0.08
CA TYR A 31 8.37 -2.69 -0.09
C TYR A 31 8.54 -3.53 -1.35
N SER A 32 8.16 -4.80 -1.24
CA SER A 32 7.99 -5.70 -2.38
C SER A 32 6.72 -6.50 -2.19
N GLY A 33 6.08 -6.86 -3.28
CA GLY A 33 4.85 -7.64 -3.21
C GLY A 33 4.38 -8.08 -4.59
N VAL A 34 3.16 -8.61 -4.61
CA VAL A 34 2.51 -9.10 -5.82
C VAL A 34 1.13 -8.44 -5.93
N PHE A 35 0.87 -7.80 -7.06
CA PHE A 35 -0.49 -7.42 -7.45
C PHE A 35 -1.11 -8.52 -8.30
N ARG A 36 -2.41 -8.72 -8.17
CA ARG A 36 -3.18 -9.62 -9.04
C ARG A 36 -4.09 -8.80 -9.93
N LEU A 37 -3.84 -8.82 -11.24
CA LEU A 37 -4.61 -8.03 -12.20
C LEU A 37 -6.05 -8.54 -12.31
N GLY A 38 -6.99 -7.62 -12.54
CA GLY A 38 -8.38 -7.95 -12.77
C GLY A 38 -9.14 -8.42 -11.54
N GLU A 39 -8.56 -8.35 -10.34
CA GLU A 39 -9.25 -8.70 -9.08
C GLU A 39 -9.21 -7.52 -8.12
N ALA A 40 -10.35 -7.25 -7.46
CA ALA A 40 -10.42 -6.28 -6.37
C ALA A 40 -11.06 -6.92 -5.13
N THR A 41 -10.57 -6.52 -3.95
CA THR A 41 -11.06 -6.91 -2.63
C THR A 41 -11.47 -5.68 -1.85
N SER A 42 -12.26 -5.84 -0.79
CA SER A 42 -12.70 -4.72 0.05
C SER A 42 -11.56 -4.07 0.85
N THR A 43 -10.48 -4.82 1.13
CA THR A 43 -9.30 -4.37 1.88
C THR A 43 -8.12 -3.98 1.00
N TRP A 44 -8.24 -4.11 -0.33
CA TRP A 44 -7.19 -3.86 -1.32
C TRP A 44 -5.96 -4.76 -1.16
N ASP A 45 -6.12 -5.89 -0.50
CA ASP A 45 -5.11 -6.91 -0.27
C ASP A 45 -5.72 -8.32 -0.39
N ALA A 46 -4.92 -9.35 -0.14
CA ALA A 46 -5.34 -10.75 -0.26
C ALA A 46 -6.05 -11.30 0.99
N ASP A 47 -6.24 -10.51 2.04
CA ASP A 47 -6.85 -10.96 3.30
C ASP A 47 -8.38 -11.04 3.22
N SER A 48 -9.00 -10.41 2.21
CA SER A 48 -10.45 -10.45 1.99
C SER A 48 -10.83 -11.18 0.70
N PRO A 49 -12.03 -11.79 0.63
CA PRO A 49 -12.53 -12.37 -0.61
C PRO A 49 -12.59 -11.36 -1.77
N VAL A 50 -12.39 -11.85 -2.98
CA VAL A 50 -12.55 -11.08 -4.23
C VAL A 50 -14.00 -10.67 -4.40
N ILE A 51 -14.24 -9.37 -4.55
CA ILE A 51 -15.58 -8.79 -4.74
C ILE A 51 -15.85 -8.34 -6.17
N GLN A 52 -14.80 -8.16 -6.99
CA GLN A 52 -14.91 -7.78 -8.39
C GLN A 52 -13.87 -8.52 -9.22
N ARG A 53 -14.27 -8.94 -10.42
CA ARG A 53 -13.41 -9.52 -11.43
C ARG A 53 -13.60 -8.82 -12.77
N GLU A 54 -12.49 -8.52 -13.43
CA GLU A 54 -12.44 -7.90 -14.76
C GLU A 54 -11.42 -8.66 -15.63
N SER A 55 -11.63 -8.63 -16.96
CA SER A 55 -10.63 -9.19 -17.88
C SER A 55 -9.30 -8.42 -17.76
N TRP A 56 -8.17 -9.11 -17.87
CA TRP A 56 -6.85 -8.50 -17.67
C TRP A 56 -5.85 -8.84 -18.77
N GLU A 57 -6.14 -9.85 -19.57
CA GLU A 57 -5.26 -10.45 -20.58
C GLU A 57 -4.88 -9.44 -21.68
N HIS A 58 -5.70 -8.41 -21.87
CA HIS A 58 -5.47 -7.32 -22.82
C HIS A 58 -4.39 -6.33 -22.36
N ILE A 59 -4.01 -6.32 -21.08
CA ILE A 59 -3.02 -5.40 -20.51
C ILE A 59 -1.62 -5.85 -20.94
N LYS A 60 -0.85 -4.96 -21.57
CA LYS A 60 0.52 -5.27 -22.03
C LYS A 60 1.58 -4.85 -21.02
N ASP A 61 2.77 -5.45 -21.15
CA ASP A 61 3.91 -5.16 -20.26
C ASP A 61 4.47 -3.74 -20.43
N GLU A 62 4.25 -3.14 -21.60
CA GLU A 62 4.53 -1.72 -21.85
C GLU A 62 3.59 -0.79 -21.07
N ASP A 63 2.30 -1.13 -21.02
CA ASP A 63 1.28 -0.35 -20.29
C ASP A 63 1.54 -0.40 -18.79
N ILE A 64 1.90 -1.57 -18.26
CA ILE A 64 2.28 -1.76 -16.85
C ILE A 64 3.46 -0.86 -16.47
N ARG A 65 4.53 -0.88 -17.29
CA ARG A 65 5.72 -0.06 -17.05
C ARG A 65 5.40 1.43 -17.14
N LYS A 66 4.58 1.84 -18.10
CA LYS A 66 4.14 3.23 -18.26
C LYS A 66 3.29 3.69 -17.07
N ALA A 67 2.36 2.85 -16.60
CA ALA A 67 1.54 3.14 -15.44
C ALA A 67 2.41 3.30 -14.18
N ALA A 68 3.32 2.37 -13.90
CA ALA A 68 4.23 2.49 -12.76
C ALA A 68 5.10 3.76 -12.82
N ALA A 69 5.61 4.11 -14.01
CA ALA A 69 6.38 5.33 -14.21
C ALA A 69 5.57 6.61 -13.90
N SER A 70 4.25 6.62 -14.13
CA SER A 70 3.40 7.78 -13.81
C SER A 70 3.22 8.04 -12.31
N PHE A 71 3.51 7.06 -11.45
CA PHE A 71 3.47 7.22 -9.99
C PHE A 71 4.77 7.79 -9.41
N MET A 72 5.85 7.87 -10.21
CA MET A 72 7.14 8.36 -9.75
C MET A 72 7.07 9.84 -9.37
N GLY A 73 7.79 10.23 -8.30
CA GLY A 73 7.82 11.60 -7.82
C GLY A 73 6.78 11.88 -6.72
N GLU A 74 6.39 13.15 -6.59
CA GLU A 74 5.39 13.57 -5.60
C GLU A 74 3.97 13.41 -6.13
N ILE A 75 3.12 12.70 -5.38
CA ILE A 75 1.72 12.48 -5.71
C ILE A 75 0.82 12.69 -4.49
N TRP A 76 -0.46 12.92 -4.75
CA TRP A 76 -1.50 12.93 -3.73
C TRP A 76 -2.15 11.56 -3.65
N GLN A 77 -2.11 10.94 -2.48
CA GLN A 77 -2.69 9.63 -2.22
C GLN A 77 -3.82 9.76 -1.20
N VAL A 78 -5.00 9.20 -1.52
CA VAL A 78 -6.06 8.99 -0.53
C VAL A 78 -5.74 7.69 0.21
N PRO A 79 -5.56 7.72 1.55
CA PRO A 79 -5.31 6.50 2.31
C PRO A 79 -6.49 5.53 2.21
N PRO A 80 -6.26 4.21 2.36
CA PRO A 80 -7.36 3.26 2.46
C PRO A 80 -8.20 3.50 3.72
N MET A 81 -9.50 3.17 3.62
CA MET A 81 -10.42 3.16 4.77
C MET A 81 -9.94 2.20 5.86
N PHE A 82 -9.40 1.05 5.48
CA PHE A 82 -8.74 0.10 6.39
C PHE A 82 -7.31 0.56 6.70
N SER A 83 -7.17 1.62 7.50
CA SER A 83 -5.86 2.13 7.92
C SER A 83 -5.78 2.40 9.42
N ALA A 84 -4.55 2.45 9.94
CA ALA A 84 -4.27 2.80 11.34
C ALA A 84 -4.39 4.31 11.62
N ILE A 85 -4.78 5.12 10.63
CA ILE A 85 -4.98 6.57 10.78
C ILE A 85 -6.10 6.80 11.81
N LYS A 86 -5.93 7.80 12.67
CA LYS A 86 -6.98 8.18 13.62
C LYS A 86 -7.75 9.39 13.10
N VAL A 87 -9.08 9.31 13.10
CA VAL A 87 -9.97 10.45 12.81
C VAL A 87 -10.94 10.62 13.97
N GLY A 88 -10.86 11.76 14.66
CA GLY A 88 -11.65 12.01 15.87
C GLY A 88 -11.24 11.16 17.07
N GLY A 89 -9.97 10.76 17.18
CA GLY A 89 -9.43 10.00 18.32
C GLY A 89 -9.46 8.48 18.19
N GLU A 90 -10.24 7.94 17.24
CA GLU A 90 -10.39 6.50 16.98
C GLU A 90 -9.73 6.07 15.67
N LYS A 91 -9.23 4.82 15.59
CA LYS A 91 -8.59 4.29 14.37
C LYS A 91 -9.63 4.03 13.28
N MET A 92 -9.28 4.35 12.05
CA MET A 92 -10.15 4.18 10.88
C MET A 92 -10.52 2.72 10.62
N TYR A 93 -9.59 1.80 10.85
CA TYR A 93 -9.86 0.36 10.83
C TYR A 93 -11.06 -0.05 11.70
N ASP A 94 -11.20 0.52 12.90
CA ASP A 94 -12.29 0.19 13.83
C ASP A 94 -13.63 0.76 13.31
N LYS A 95 -13.60 1.95 12.72
CA LYS A 95 -14.77 2.60 12.08
C LYS A 95 -15.24 1.88 10.82
N ALA A 96 -14.31 1.50 9.94
CA ALA A 96 -14.61 0.80 8.70
C ALA A 96 -15.30 -0.56 8.97
N ARG A 97 -14.88 -1.28 10.01
CA ARG A 97 -15.53 -2.51 10.46
C ARG A 97 -16.97 -2.33 10.96
N ARG A 98 -17.33 -1.12 11.39
CA ARG A 98 -18.72 -0.76 11.76
C ARG A 98 -19.55 -0.21 10.59
N GLY A 99 -18.97 -0.14 9.38
CA GLY A 99 -19.65 0.38 8.20
C GLY A 99 -19.71 1.90 8.11
N GLU A 100 -18.95 2.63 8.95
CA GLU A 100 -18.88 4.09 8.90
C GLU A 100 -17.94 4.54 7.77
N THR A 101 -18.46 5.33 6.81
CA THR A 101 -17.66 5.99 5.76
C THR A 101 -17.25 7.39 6.19
N VAL A 102 -15.95 7.69 6.09
CA VAL A 102 -15.37 9.00 6.39
C VAL A 102 -14.60 9.47 5.18
N GLU A 103 -14.82 10.70 4.73
CA GLU A 103 -13.98 11.30 3.68
C GLU A 103 -12.55 11.51 4.19
N LEU A 104 -11.59 10.93 3.49
CA LEU A 104 -10.17 11.06 3.82
C LEU A 104 -9.54 12.12 2.93
N SER A 105 -8.96 13.16 3.56
CA SER A 105 -8.16 14.14 2.84
C SER A 105 -6.93 13.47 2.22
N PRO A 106 -6.65 13.69 0.93
CA PRO A 106 -5.41 13.21 0.31
C PRO A 106 -4.18 13.73 1.06
N ARG A 107 -3.13 12.91 1.12
CA ARG A 107 -1.82 13.28 1.67
C ARG A 107 -0.77 13.22 0.58
N ARG A 108 0.22 14.11 0.68
CA ARG A 108 1.37 14.09 -0.23
C ARG A 108 2.35 13.00 0.16
N ILE A 109 2.74 12.18 -0.81
CA ILE A 109 3.76 11.14 -0.69
C ILE A 109 4.77 11.27 -1.83
N SER A 110 5.91 10.60 -1.69
CA SER A 110 6.94 10.53 -2.73
C SER A 110 7.28 9.08 -3.05
N ILE A 111 7.24 8.73 -4.34
CA ILE A 111 7.74 7.47 -4.87
C ILE A 111 9.11 7.72 -5.49
N TYR A 112 10.16 7.20 -4.86
CA TYR A 112 11.55 7.39 -5.28
C TYR A 112 12.00 6.36 -6.31
N LYS A 113 11.43 5.16 -6.25
CA LYS A 113 11.68 4.06 -7.19
C LYS A 113 10.47 3.14 -7.24
N PHE A 114 10.07 2.70 -8.42
CA PHE A 114 9.01 1.72 -8.61
C PHE A 114 9.37 0.79 -9.78
N ASP A 115 9.91 -0.38 -9.44
CA ASP A 115 10.15 -1.46 -10.38
C ASP A 115 8.92 -2.39 -10.37
N ILE A 116 8.43 -2.76 -11.55
CA ILE A 116 7.32 -3.71 -11.68
C ILE A 116 7.54 -4.59 -12.92
N GLU A 117 7.24 -5.87 -12.79
CA GLU A 117 7.33 -6.84 -13.87
C GLU A 117 6.20 -7.87 -13.78
N ARG A 118 5.85 -8.45 -14.91
CA ARG A 118 4.88 -9.55 -14.94
C ARG A 118 5.56 -10.85 -14.52
N SER A 119 4.89 -11.63 -13.68
CA SER A 119 5.38 -12.96 -13.32
C SER A 119 5.39 -13.89 -14.54
N LEU A 120 6.43 -14.72 -14.63
CA LEU A 120 6.59 -15.74 -15.66
C LEU A 120 5.76 -17.00 -15.36
N GLU A 121 5.45 -17.24 -14.09
CA GLU A 121 4.68 -18.42 -13.63
C GLU A 121 3.17 -18.20 -13.74
N ASP A 122 2.72 -17.00 -13.37
CA ASP A 122 1.32 -16.58 -13.46
C ASP A 122 1.26 -15.17 -14.04
N ARG A 123 0.86 -15.05 -15.31
CA ARG A 123 0.80 -13.78 -16.02
C ARG A 123 -0.23 -12.81 -15.43
N GLN A 124 -1.17 -13.25 -14.61
CA GLN A 124 -2.10 -12.36 -13.91
C GLN A 124 -1.39 -11.58 -12.78
N ASN A 125 -0.27 -12.12 -12.28
CA ASN A 125 0.47 -11.55 -11.17
C ASN A 125 1.56 -10.56 -11.65
N LEU A 126 1.66 -9.42 -10.99
CA LEU A 126 2.72 -8.43 -11.18
C LEU A 126 3.57 -8.36 -9.92
N ILE A 127 4.87 -8.61 -10.06
CA ILE A 127 5.84 -8.53 -8.98
C ILE A 127 6.37 -7.11 -8.96
N PHE A 128 6.38 -6.47 -7.79
CA PHE A 128 6.88 -5.11 -7.67
C PHE A 128 7.89 -4.92 -6.55
N ARG A 129 8.68 -3.85 -6.69
CA ARG A 129 9.52 -3.26 -5.64
C ARG A 129 9.36 -1.75 -5.67
N VAL A 130 9.08 -1.15 -4.53
CA VAL A 130 8.87 0.29 -4.41
C VAL A 130 9.70 0.85 -3.26
N THR A 131 10.29 2.02 -3.47
CA THR A 131 10.96 2.82 -2.43
C THR A 131 10.23 4.14 -2.29
N CYS A 132 9.74 4.47 -1.09
CA CYS A 132 8.81 5.58 -0.91
C CYS A 132 8.97 6.29 0.45
N SER A 133 8.34 7.45 0.55
CA SER A 133 8.33 8.28 1.76
C SER A 133 7.47 7.68 2.88
N LYS A 134 7.59 8.24 4.10
CA LYS A 134 6.68 7.93 5.21
C LYS A 134 5.22 8.11 4.79
N GLY A 135 4.38 7.16 5.22
CA GLY A 135 2.94 7.24 5.01
C GLY A 135 2.53 7.05 3.56
N THR A 136 3.29 6.28 2.79
CA THR A 136 2.81 5.71 1.52
C THR A 136 1.92 4.51 1.82
#